data_AF-A0A1C2DFR1-F1
#
_entry.id   AF-A0A1C2DFR1-F1
#
_cell.length_a   1.000
_cell.length_b   1.000
_cell.length_c   1.000
_cell.angle_alpha   90.00
_cell.angle_beta   90.00
_cell.angle_gamma   90.00
#
_symmetry.space_group_name_H-M   'P 1'
#
loop_
_entity.id
_entity.type
_entity.pdbx_description
1 polymer ?
#
loop_
_entity_poly.entity_id
_entity_poly.type
_entity_poly.pdbx_seq_one_letter_code
_entity_poly.pdbx_strand_id
1 'polypeptide(L)' 'MKDTKKTGVPERQVGIVDPLGANSEIGRKLKQYYDELVSDEVPDRFAQLLAQLDQVEPGRKKD' A
#
# COMPACT_ATOMS: atom_id res chain seq x y z
N MET A 1 -21.50 47.57 6.92
CA MET A 1 -20.19 47.70 7.59
C MET A 1 -19.92 46.38 8.28
N LYS A 2 -18.87 45.65 7.86
CA LYS A 2 -18.02 44.77 8.69
C LYS A 2 -18.69 43.54 9.35
N ASP A 3 -18.20 42.31 9.36
CA ASP A 3 -17.02 41.65 8.82
C ASP A 3 -17.30 40.14 8.94
N THR A 4 -16.58 39.39 8.11
CA THR A 4 -16.42 37.94 8.05
C THR A 4 -16.37 37.21 9.39
N LYS A 5 -17.02 36.04 9.48
CA LYS A 5 -16.54 34.94 10.34
C LYS A 5 -16.48 33.63 9.54
N LYS A 6 -15.24 33.21 9.29
CA LYS A 6 -14.85 31.92 8.72
C LYS A 6 -15.40 30.77 9.57
N THR A 7 -15.97 29.76 8.93
CA THR A 7 -15.83 28.35 9.32
C THR A 7 -15.96 27.55 8.04
N GLY A 8 -14.85 27.29 7.37
CA GLY A 8 -14.28 25.96 7.44
C GLY A 8 -14.83 25.16 6.26
N VAL A 9 -14.04 25.07 5.19
CA VAL A 9 -14.23 24.06 4.14
C VAL A 9 -14.51 22.73 4.87
N PRO A 10 -15.47 21.89 4.43
CA PRO A 10 -15.48 20.52 4.90
C PRO A 10 -14.18 19.90 4.39
N GLU A 11 -13.12 20.07 5.18
CA GLU A 11 -11.95 19.23 5.18
C GLU A 11 -12.54 17.84 5.14
N ARG A 12 -12.34 17.15 4.01
CA ARG A 12 -12.85 15.81 3.82
C ARG A 12 -12.31 15.03 5.01
N GLN A 13 -13.16 14.86 6.01
CA GLN A 13 -13.13 13.72 6.89
C GLN A 13 -13.42 12.53 6.00
N VAL A 14 -12.44 12.17 5.16
CA VAL A 14 -12.03 10.78 5.05
C VAL A 14 -11.43 10.47 6.43
N GLY A 15 -12.29 10.53 7.46
CA GLY A 15 -12.10 9.73 8.65
C GLY A 15 -11.85 8.36 8.06
N ILE A 16 -10.68 7.85 8.36
CA ILE A 16 -10.17 6.56 7.94
C ILE A 16 -11.26 5.57 8.34
N VAL A 17 -12.22 5.34 7.43
CA VAL A 17 -13.17 4.26 7.57
C VAL A 17 -12.23 3.09 7.39
N ASP A 18 -11.87 2.46 8.51
CA ASP A 18 -11.00 1.30 8.46
C ASP A 18 -11.61 0.39 7.39
N PRO A 19 -10.88 0.11 6.29
CA PRO A 19 -11.46 -0.58 5.14
C PRO A 19 -12.01 -1.96 5.52
N LEU A 20 -11.63 -2.46 6.70
CA LEU A 20 -12.06 -3.72 7.26
C LEU A 20 -13.21 -3.59 8.26
N GLY A 21 -13.59 -2.38 8.69
CA GLY A 21 -14.75 -2.13 9.56
C GLY A 21 -14.71 -2.95 10.85
N ALA A 22 -15.68 -3.84 11.08
CA ALA A 22 -15.66 -4.73 12.25
C ALA A 22 -14.42 -5.66 12.32
N ASN A 23 -13.75 -5.89 11.19
CA ASN A 23 -12.54 -6.71 11.08
C ASN A 23 -11.24 -5.90 11.18
N SER A 24 -11.30 -4.63 11.58
CA SER A 24 -10.14 -3.75 11.78
C SER A 24 -9.03 -4.40 12.60
N GLU A 25 -9.39 -5.06 13.71
CA GLU A 25 -8.43 -5.73 14.60
C GLU A 25 -7.78 -6.95 13.94
N ILE A 26 -8.50 -7.65 13.07
CA ILE A 26 -7.96 -8.79 12.31
C ILE A 26 -6.94 -8.27 11.30
N GLY A 27 -7.26 -7.18 10.60
CA GLY A 27 -6.34 -6.52 9.68
C GLY A 27 -5.04 -6.06 10.33
N ARG A 28 -5.13 -5.42 11.51
CA ARG A 28 -3.96 -4.98 12.25
C ARG A 28 -3.07 -6.14 12.68
N LYS A 29 -3.66 -7.24 13.14
CA LYS A 29 -2.91 -8.46 13.52
C LYS A 29 -2.25 -9.13 12.31
N LEU A 30 -2.94 -9.22 11.17
CA LEU A 30 -2.35 -9.74 9.94
C LEU A 30 -1.18 -8.87 9.51
N LYS A 31 -1.35 -7.54 9.52
CA LYS A 31 -0.28 -6.61 9.20
C LYS A 31 0.93 -6.81 10.11
N GLN A 32 0.75 -6.86 11.43
CA GLN A 32 1.84 -7.12 12.38
C GLN A 32 2.58 -8.43 12.05
N TYR A 33 1.84 -9.50 11.75
CA TYR A 33 2.42 -10.80 11.40
C TYR A 33 3.21 -10.78 10.08
N TYR A 34 2.74 -10.04 9.07
CA TYR A 34 3.44 -9.92 7.80
C TYR A 34 4.56 -8.89 7.82
N ASP A 35 4.47 -7.83 8.63
CA ASP A 35 5.53 -6.82 8.79
C ASP A 35 6.82 -7.47 9.31
N GLU A 36 6.71 -8.46 10.21
CA GLU A 36 7.83 -9.26 10.72
C GLU A 36 8.42 -10.21 9.64
N LEU A 37 7.60 -10.70 8.72
CA LEU A 37 8.04 -11.60 7.64
C LEU A 37 8.66 -10.84 6.45
N VAL A 38 8.19 -9.62 6.20
CA VAL A 38 8.67 -8.75 5.12
C VAL A 38 10.03 -8.12 5.46
N SER A 39 10.44 -8.12 6.73
CA SER A 39 11.78 -7.69 7.12
C SER A 39 12.89 -8.68 6.79
N ASP A 40 12.54 -9.92 6.47
CA ASP A 40 13.50 -10.93 6.08
C ASP A 40 14.02 -10.67 4.66
N GLU A 41 15.30 -10.96 4.43
CA GLU A 41 15.95 -10.76 3.14
C GLU A 41 15.20 -11.53 2.04
N VAL A 42 14.88 -10.84 0.94
CA VAL A 42 14.24 -11.46 -0.22
C VAL A 42 15.17 -12.54 -0.78
N PRO A 43 14.76 -13.82 -0.84
CA PRO A 43 15.64 -14.89 -1.29
C PRO A 43 16.20 -14.69 -2.71
N ASP A 44 17.49 -15.05 -2.91
CA ASP A 44 18.20 -15.01 -4.20
C ASP A 44 17.45 -15.68 -5.35
N ARG A 45 16.58 -16.66 -5.04
CA ARG A 45 15.72 -17.34 -6.02
C ARG A 45 14.82 -16.37 -6.78
N PHE A 46 14.33 -15.31 -6.14
CA PHE A 46 13.52 -14.30 -6.82
C PHE A 46 14.35 -13.52 -7.84
N ALA A 47 15.57 -13.11 -7.49
CA ALA A 47 16.49 -12.47 -8.41
C ALA A 47 16.85 -13.37 -9.60
N GLN A 48 17.06 -14.67 -9.36
CA GLN A 48 17.32 -15.64 -10.42
C GLN A 48 16.12 -15.81 -11.37
N LEU A 49 14.90 -15.84 -10.84
CA LEU A 49 13.68 -15.94 -11.66
C LEU A 49 13.43 -14.66 -12.46
N LEU A 50 13.71 -13.49 -11.88
CA LEU A 50 13.64 -12.20 -12.59
C LEU A 50 14.68 -12.15 -13.71
N ALA A 51 15.92 -12.58 -13.46
CA ALA A 51 16.94 -12.66 -14.48
C ALA A 51 16.56 -13.66 -15.59
N GLN A 52 15.95 -14.80 -15.26
CA GLN A 52 15.43 -15.73 -16.27
C GLN A 52 14.30 -15.10 -17.10
N LEU A 53 13.40 -14.33 -16.47
CA LEU A 53 12.33 -13.63 -17.17
C LEU A 53 12.91 -12.57 -18.14
N ASP A 54 13.87 -11.78 -17.72
CA ASP A 54 14.53 -10.76 -18.54
C ASP A 54 15.22 -11.36 -19.78
N GLN A 55 15.80 -12.56 -19.64
CA GLN A 55 16.43 -13.28 -20.75
C GLN A 55 15.41 -13.89 -21.72
N VAL A 56 14.20 -14.21 -21.23
CA VAL A 56 13.12 -14.84 -22.00
C VAL A 56 12.15 -13.82 -22.59
N GLU A 57 12.20 -12.54 -22.17
CA GLU A 57 11.53 -11.41 -22.83
C GLU A 57 12.46 -10.63 -23.79
N PRO A 58 13.07 -11.20 -24.87
CA PRO A 58 13.61 -10.39 -25.95
C PRO A 58 12.44 -9.91 -26.83
N GLY A 59 11.49 -9.15 -26.30
CA GLY A 59 10.30 -8.84 -27.09
C GLY A 59 9.16 -8.04 -26.50
N ARG A 60 9.08 -7.73 -25.19
CA ARG A 60 8.15 -6.68 -24.75
C ARG A 60 8.72 -5.31 -25.07
N LYS A 61 8.72 -4.98 -26.37
CA LYS A 61 8.60 -3.59 -26.75
C LYS A 61 7.34 -3.07 -26.07
N LYS A 62 7.48 -1.99 -25.32
CA LYS A 62 6.35 -1.14 -24.94
C LYS A 62 5.58 -0.83 -26.23
N ASP A 63 4.41 -1.43 -26.37
CA ASP A 63 3.32 -0.87 -27.18
C ASP A 63 2.51 0.09 -26.29
#